data_AF-A0A7S2E2G2-F1
#
_entry.id   AF-A0A7S2E2G2-F1
#
_cell.length_a   1.000
_cell.length_b   1.000
_cell.length_c   1.000
_cell.angle_alpha   90.00
_cell.angle_beta   90.00
_cell.angle_gamma   90.00
#
_symmetry.space_group_name_H-M   'P 1'
#
loop_
_entity.id
_entity.type
_entity.pdbx_description
1 polymer ?
#
loop_
_entity_poly.entity_id
_entity_poly.type
_entity_poly.pdbx_seq_one_letter_code
_entity_poly.pdbx_strand_id
1 'polypeptide(L)'
;GSCCMANPDSFCVVWAKVTGHPFWPARRCREDEEQRHLRFKMRKKDLLVYFFASDSYGWVVTTNIKAFDPLTARSSTSSTKNKKLIEAVTVALAFYDRIHKGETFE
;
A
#
# COMPACT_ATOMS: atom_id res chain seq x y z
N GLY A 1 -11.40 -2.27 -14.96
CA GLY A 1 -10.29 -2.38 -14.01
C GLY A 1 -9.69 -1.01 -13.77
N SER A 2 -9.30 -0.70 -12.53
CA SER A 2 -8.60 0.53 -12.10
C SER A 2 -9.45 1.75 -11.70
N CYS A 3 -10.49 1.55 -10.88
CA CYS A 3 -11.22 2.68 -10.28
C CYS A 3 -10.49 3.32 -9.06
N CYS A 4 -9.49 2.65 -8.49
CA CYS A 4 -8.91 3.03 -7.20
C CYS A 4 -7.86 4.15 -7.25
N MET A 5 -7.34 4.51 -8.42
CA MET A 5 -6.41 5.65 -8.57
C MET A 5 -7.10 6.96 -8.99
N ALA A 6 -8.39 6.92 -9.33
CA ALA A 6 -9.15 8.10 -9.76
C ALA A 6 -9.64 8.95 -8.58
N ASN A 7 -9.87 8.35 -7.42
CA ASN A 7 -10.27 9.05 -6.21
C ASN A 7 -9.13 9.02 -5.17
N PRO A 8 -8.61 10.20 -4.75
CA PRO A 8 -7.61 10.26 -3.69
C PRO A 8 -8.14 9.75 -2.35
N ASP A 9 -9.45 9.75 -2.12
CA ASP A 9 -10.07 9.23 -0.89
C ASP A 9 -10.36 7.73 -0.92
N SER A 10 -10.13 7.05 -2.04
CA SER A 10 -10.41 5.63 -2.13
C SER A 10 -9.32 4.82 -1.43
N PHE A 11 -9.72 4.00 -0.47
CA PHE A 11 -8.87 2.95 0.08
C PHE A 11 -8.34 2.07 -1.04
N CYS A 12 -7.02 2.04 -1.18
CA CYS A 12 -6.38 1.28 -2.24
C CYS A 12 -5.09 0.63 -1.75
N VAL A 13 -4.80 -0.53 -2.32
CA VAL A 13 -3.51 -1.19 -2.19
C VAL A 13 -2.59 -0.64 -3.27
N VAL A 14 -1.34 -0.39 -2.89
CA VAL A 14 -0.32 0.18 -3.74
C VAL A 14 1.02 -0.53 -3.53
N TRP A 15 1.89 -0.43 -4.52
CA TRP A 15 3.30 -0.73 -4.37
C TRP A 15 4.03 0.56 -4.03
N ALA A 16 4.58 0.63 -2.82
CA ALA A 16 5.31 1.78 -2.33
C ALA A 16 6.81 1.50 -2.30
N LYS A 17 7.61 2.46 -2.75
CA LYS A 17 9.07 2.39 -2.67
C LYS A 17 9.63 3.45 -1.73
N VAL A 18 10.31 2.99 -0.70
CA VAL A 18 11.16 3.82 0.17
C VAL A 18 12.63 3.67 -0.23
N THR A 19 13.41 4.71 0.03
CA THR A 19 14.85 4.72 -0.26
C THR A 19 15.55 3.59 0.49
N GLY A 20 16.42 2.83 -0.19
CA GLY A 20 17.14 1.71 0.42
C GLY A 20 16.37 0.38 0.48
N HIS A 21 15.10 0.36 0.08
CA HIS A 21 14.29 -0.87 0.07
C HIS A 21 13.69 -1.16 -1.32
N PRO A 22 13.35 -2.45 -1.60
CA PRO A 22 12.57 -2.80 -2.79
C PRO A 22 11.15 -2.20 -2.71
N PHE A 23 10.41 -2.30 -3.81
CA PHE A 23 8.96 -2.03 -3.75
C PHE A 23 8.30 -2.99 -2.78
N TRP A 24 7.49 -2.45 -1.88
CA TRP A 24 6.79 -3.20 -0.84
C TRP A 24 5.29 -2.93 -0.96
N PRO A 25 4.43 -3.95 -0.76
CA PRO A 25 2.99 -3.74 -0.82
C PRO A 25 2.54 -2.95 0.42
N ALA A 26 1.71 -1.94 0.20
CA ALA A 26 1.19 -1.07 1.23
C ALA A 26 -0.25 -0.68 0.93
N ARG A 27 -0.99 -0.21 1.93
CA ARG A 27 -2.29 0.46 1.72
C ARG A 27 -2.15 1.95 1.91
N ARG A 28 -2.97 2.72 1.21
CA ARG A 28 -3.18 4.12 1.54
C ARG A 28 -3.82 4.22 2.92
N CYS A 29 -3.29 5.12 3.75
CA CYS A 29 -3.88 5.39 5.05
C CYS A 29 -5.12 6.27 4.92
N ARG A 30 -6.00 6.17 5.91
CA ARG A 30 -7.17 7.05 6.04
C ARG A 30 -6.76 8.47 6.37
N GLU A 31 -7.68 9.40 6.17
CA GLU A 31 -7.47 10.79 6.60
C GLU A 31 -7.24 10.89 8.11
N ASP A 32 -7.96 10.13 8.93
CA ASP A 32 -7.78 10.10 10.38
C ASP A 32 -6.40 9.56 10.80
N GLU A 33 -5.90 8.54 10.09
CA GLU A 33 -4.54 8.01 10.27
C GLU A 33 -3.49 9.01 9.80
N GLU A 34 -3.75 9.68 8.66
CA GLU A 34 -2.88 10.72 8.11
C GLU A 34 -2.73 11.86 9.11
N GLN A 35 -3.84 12.34 9.68
CA GLN A 35 -3.88 13.44 10.63
C GLN A 35 -3.01 13.18 11.87
N ARG A 36 -2.99 11.92 12.35
CA ARG A 36 -2.14 11.50 13.48
C ARG A 36 -0.64 11.54 13.16
N HIS A 37 -0.27 11.48 11.88
CA HIS A 37 1.13 11.43 11.42
C HIS A 37 1.57 12.70 10.67
N LEU A 38 0.70 13.70 10.50
CA LEU A 38 1.00 14.96 9.79
C LEU A 38 2.26 15.66 10.30
N ARG A 39 2.56 15.56 11.60
CA ARG A 39 3.78 16.13 12.19
C ARG A 39 5.08 15.60 11.59
N PHE A 40 5.04 14.43 10.95
CA PHE A 40 6.18 13.79 10.29
C PHE A 40 6.16 13.95 8.76
N LYS A 41 5.17 14.65 8.21
CA LYS A 41 5.03 14.86 6.77
C LYS A 41 6.14 15.78 6.29
N MET A 42 7.06 15.26 5.48
CA MET A 42 8.17 16.07 4.94
C MET A 42 7.71 16.97 3.79
N ARG A 43 6.85 16.48 2.89
CA ARG A 43 6.43 17.23 1.69
C ARG A 43 4.92 17.25 1.55
N LYS A 44 4.39 18.34 0.98
CA LYS A 44 2.95 18.50 0.71
C LYS A 44 2.36 17.39 -0.17
N LYS A 45 3.16 16.80 -1.06
CA LYS A 45 2.75 15.74 -2.00
C LYS A 45 3.07 14.31 -1.52
N ASP A 46 3.57 14.15 -0.30
CA ASP A 46 3.80 12.81 0.23
C ASP A 46 2.47 12.19 0.66
N LEU A 47 2.30 10.91 0.35
CA LEU A 47 1.18 10.08 0.79
C LEU A 47 1.60 9.24 1.98
N LEU A 48 0.74 9.19 2.99
CA LEU A 48 0.92 8.24 4.08
C LEU A 48 0.45 6.85 3.65
N VAL A 49 1.35 5.88 3.72
CA VAL A 49 1.04 4.48 3.44
C VAL A 49 1.39 3.61 4.64
N TYR A 50 0.65 2.53 4.81
CA TYR A 50 0.89 1.50 5.81
C TYR A 50 1.40 0.24 5.13
N PHE A 51 2.60 -0.20 5.52
CA PHE A 51 3.29 -1.35 4.92
C PHE A 51 2.80 -2.67 5.53
N PHE A 52 2.32 -3.56 4.67
CA PHE A 52 1.86 -4.89 5.11
C PHE A 52 3.02 -5.74 5.65
N ALA A 53 2.74 -6.57 6.66
CA ALA A 53 3.67 -7.43 7.40
C ALA A 53 4.83 -6.72 8.15
N SER A 54 4.96 -5.40 8.03
CA SER A 54 5.92 -4.62 8.82
C SER A 54 5.26 -3.68 9.82
N ASP A 55 3.92 -3.62 9.83
CA ASP A 55 3.13 -2.80 10.76
C ASP A 55 3.61 -1.36 10.90
N SER A 56 4.16 -0.83 9.80
CA SER A 56 4.91 0.43 9.79
C SER A 56 4.24 1.42 8.87
N TYR A 57 4.23 2.68 9.29
CA TYR A 57 3.78 3.81 8.48
C TYR A 57 4.96 4.48 7.81
N GLY A 58 4.77 4.97 6.59
CA GLY A 58 5.78 5.79 5.93
C GLY A 58 5.17 6.81 4.99
N TRP A 59 5.83 7.97 4.95
CA TRP A 59 5.55 9.02 3.98
C TRP A 59 6.30 8.69 2.69
N VAL A 60 5.53 8.50 1.61
CA VAL A 60 6.09 8.14 0.31
C VAL A 60 5.64 9.15 -0.72
N VAL A 61 6.61 9.67 -1.48
CA VAL A 61 6.32 10.56 -2.60
C VAL A 61 5.46 9.84 -3.64
N THR A 62 4.44 10.51 -4.16
CA THR A 62 3.50 9.95 -5.15
C THR A 62 4.20 9.35 -6.38
N THR A 63 5.36 9.85 -6.78
CA THR A 63 6.15 9.30 -7.91
C THR A 63 6.74 7.92 -7.63
N ASN A 64 6.86 7.54 -6.36
CA ASN A 64 7.35 6.24 -5.90
C ASN A 64 6.20 5.28 -5.54
N ILE A 65 4.97 5.64 -5.90
CA ILE A 65 3.78 4.81 -5.75
C ILE A 65 3.41 4.22 -7.11
N LYS A 66 3.12 2.92 -7.13
CA LYS A 66 2.56 2.23 -8.29
C LYS A 66 1.25 1.56 -7.90
N ALA A 67 0.32 1.45 -8.85
CA ALA A 67 -0.90 0.67 -8.65
C ALA A 67 -0.56 -0.77 -8.28
N PHE A 68 -1.29 -1.30 -7.29
CA PHE A 68 -1.23 -2.72 -6.99
C PHE A 68 -2.05 -3.50 -8.01
N ASP A 69 -1.38 -4.42 -8.69
CA ASP A 69 -2.00 -5.38 -9.58
C ASP A 69 -1.84 -6.80 -8.98
N PRO A 70 -2.94 -7.54 -8.76
CA PRO A 70 -2.90 -8.83 -8.09
C PRO A 70 -2.20 -9.92 -8.92
N LEU A 71 -2.18 -9.81 -10.25
CA LEU A 71 -1.52 -10.78 -11.13
C LEU A 71 0.00 -10.69 -10.98
N THR A 72 0.54 -9.47 -11.13
CA THR A 72 1.96 -9.17 -10.94
C THR A 72 2.42 -9.41 -9.51
N ALA A 73 1.55 -9.16 -8.52
CA ALA A 73 1.85 -9.43 -7.12
C ALA A 73 2.07 -10.93 -6.86
N ARG A 74 1.21 -11.81 -7.37
CA ARG A 74 1.37 -13.27 -7.26
C ARG A 74 2.69 -13.73 -7.88
N SER A 75 3.00 -13.28 -9.10
CA SER A 75 4.26 -13.61 -9.76
C SER A 75 5.49 -13.13 -8.99
N SER A 76 5.41 -11.98 -8.33
CA SER A 76 6.52 -11.41 -7.55
C SER A 76 6.90 -12.26 -6.33
N THR A 77 5.92 -12.98 -5.74
CA THR A 77 6.17 -13.90 -4.62
C THR A 77 6.81 -15.21 -5.06
N SER A 78 6.51 -15.68 -6.27
CA SER A 78 7.04 -16.94 -6.81
C SER A 78 8.57 -16.90 -7.05
N SER A 79 9.13 -15.72 -7.35
CA SER A 79 10.58 -15.57 -7.59
C SER A 79 11.39 -15.09 -6.38
N THR A 80 10.75 -14.76 -5.25
CA THR A 80 11.40 -14.11 -4.11
C THR A 80 11.64 -15.06 -2.94
N LYS A 81 12.86 -15.06 -2.36
CA LYS A 81 13.19 -15.81 -1.12
C LYS A 81 12.86 -15.06 0.18
N ASN A 82 12.39 -13.81 0.09
CA ASN A 82 12.12 -12.96 1.23
C ASN A 82 10.75 -13.27 1.85
N LYS A 83 10.75 -14.07 2.93
CA LYS A 83 9.53 -14.53 3.63
C LYS A 83 8.60 -13.38 4.02
N LYS A 84 9.16 -12.26 4.51
CA LYS A 84 8.37 -11.08 4.88
C LYS A 84 7.65 -10.45 3.70
N LEU A 85 8.26 -10.46 2.51
CA LEU A 85 7.61 -9.93 1.31
C LEU A 85 6.45 -10.85 0.87
N ILE A 86 6.65 -12.17 0.92
CA ILE A 86 5.60 -13.14 0.58
C ILE A 86 4.39 -12.95 1.49
N GLU A 87 4.63 -12.82 2.80
CA GLU A 87 3.60 -12.52 3.79
C GLU A 87 2.90 -11.19 3.50
N ALA A 88 3.67 -10.11 3.29
CA ALA A 88 3.14 -8.80 2.98
C ALA A 88 2.24 -8.81 1.73
N VAL A 89 2.65 -9.52 0.67
CA VAL A 89 1.85 -9.65 -0.56
C VAL A 89 0.59 -10.47 -0.32
N THR A 90 0.67 -11.54 0.48
CA THR A 90 -0.50 -12.37 0.82
C THR A 90 -1.55 -11.55 1.56
N VAL A 91 -1.13 -10.77 2.57
CA VAL A 91 -2.03 -9.86 3.29
C VAL A 91 -2.59 -8.78 2.37
N ALA A 92 -1.76 -8.20 1.50
CA ALA A 92 -2.19 -7.19 0.54
C ALA A 92 -3.24 -7.71 -0.45
N LEU A 93 -3.08 -8.95 -0.94
CA LEU A 93 -4.05 -9.60 -1.81
C LEU A 93 -5.38 -9.84 -1.11
N ALA A 94 -5.35 -10.32 0.14
CA ALA A 94 -6.56 -10.52 0.93
C ALA A 94 -7.29 -9.19 1.19
N PHE A 95 -6.54 -8.12 1.52
CA PHE A 95 -7.11 -6.79 1.71
C PHE A 95 -7.68 -6.20 0.42
N TYR A 96 -6.99 -6.40 -0.71
CA TYR A 96 -7.47 -5.98 -2.03
C TYR A 96 -8.81 -6.64 -2.39
N ASP A 97 -8.93 -7.95 -2.15
CA ASP A 97 -10.16 -8.71 -2.40
C ASP A 97 -11.33 -8.20 -1.53
N ARG A 98 -11.08 -7.90 -0.25
CA ARG A 98 -12.09 -7.30 0.65
C ARG A 98 -12.61 -5.95 0.14
N ILE A 99 -11.72 -5.07 -0.28
CA ILE A 99 -12.13 -3.77 -0.86
C ILE A 99 -12.97 -3.98 -2.12
N HIS A 100 -12.58 -4.91 -3.00
CA HIS A 100 -13.30 -5.15 -4.25
C HIS A 100 -14.65 -5.83 -4.05
N LYS A 101 -14.81 -6.60 -2.97
CA LYS A 101 -16.09 -7.18 -2.56
C LYS A 101 -17.04 -6.17 -1.89
N GLY A 102 -16.58 -4.94 -1.64
CA GLY A 102 -17.40 -3.90 -1.01
C GLY A 102 -17.66 -4.18 0.47
N GLU A 103 -16.80 -4.96 1.13
CA GLU A 103 -16.92 -5.22 2.56
C GLU A 103 -16.58 -3.94 3.33
N THR A 104 -17.58 -3.38 4.01
CA THR A 104 -17.42 -2.19 4.84
C THR A 104 -16.55 -2.52 6.06
N PHE A 105 -15.48 -1.75 6.24
CA PHE A 105 -14.66 -1.79 7.44
C PHE A 105 -15.40 -1.04 8.55
N GLU A 106 -16.26 -1.73 9.30
CA GLU A 106 -16.85 -1.23 10.56
C GLU A 106 -15.81 -1.15 11.69
#